data_AF-A0A6N4DGF2-F1
#
_entry.id   AF-A0A6N4DGF2-F1
#
_cell.length_a   1.000
_cell.length_b   1.000
_cell.length_c   1.000
_cell.angle_alpha   90.00
_cell.angle_beta   90.00
_cell.angle_gamma   90.00
#
_symmetry.space_group_name_H-M   'P 1'
#
loop_
_entity.id
_entity.type
_entity.pdbx_description
1 polymer ?
#
loop_
_entity_poly.entity_id
_entity_poly.type
_entity_poly.pdbx_seq_one_letter_code
_entity_poly.pdbx_strand_id
1 'polypeptide(L)' 'RNIVGSLIEVGVGAQPESWVGEVLAARDRNIAAATAKPNGLYLVQVDYPAEFGLPQLPPGPLWLPDYHPSHE' A
#
# COMPACT_ATOMS: atom_id res chain seq x y z
N ARG A 1 3.78 -2.72 5.23
CA ARG A 1 2.87 -3.35 6.23
C ARG A 1 2.52 -2.44 7.41
N ASN A 2 3.45 -1.62 7.94
CA ASN A 2 3.14 -0.68 9.05
C ASN A 2 2.09 0.38 8.69
N ILE A 3 2.22 0.97 7.50
CA ILE A 3 1.24 1.94 6.96
C ILE A 3 -0.16 1.31 6.96
N VAL A 4 -0.29 0.13 6.33
CA VAL A 4 -1.56 -0.63 6.31
C VAL A 4 -2.08 -0.91 7.71
N GLY A 5 -1.22 -1.31 8.65
CA GLY A 5 -1.63 -1.53 10.04
C GLY A 5 -2.22 -0.28 10.70
N SER A 6 -1.62 0.89 10.45
CA SER A 6 -2.11 2.16 11.00
C SER A 6 -3.42 2.60 10.34
N LEU A 7 -3.57 2.36 9.05
CA LEU A 7 -4.81 2.64 8.32
C LEU A 7 -5.96 1.70 8.72
N ILE A 8 -5.67 0.46 9.14
CA ILE A 8 -6.69 -0.44 9.67
C ILE A 8 -7.30 0.13 10.95
N GLU A 9 -6.49 0.63 11.90
CA GLU A 9 -6.99 1.26 13.13
C GLU A 9 -7.90 2.46 12.86
N VAL A 10 -7.57 3.26 11.83
CA VAL A 10 -8.44 4.35 11.36
C VAL A 10 -9.73 3.79 10.75
N GLY A 11 -9.63 2.82 9.84
CA GLY A 11 -10.78 2.26 9.13
C GLY A 11 -11.81 1.56 10.02
N VAL A 12 -11.39 1.03 11.17
CA VAL A 12 -12.30 0.45 12.18
C VAL A 12 -12.79 1.47 13.21
N GLY A 13 -12.35 2.73 13.13
CA GLY A 13 -12.75 3.81 14.03
C GLY A 13 -12.02 3.84 15.38
N ALA A 14 -10.93 3.07 15.54
CA ALA A 14 -10.12 3.08 16.76
C ALA A 14 -9.22 4.32 16.88
N GLN A 15 -8.90 4.95 15.75
CA GLN A 15 -8.14 6.21 15.66
C GLN A 15 -8.81 7.17 14.67
N PRO A 16 -8.72 8.50 14.87
CA PRO A 16 -9.27 9.48 13.93
C PRO A 16 -8.46 9.53 12.62
N GLU A 17 -9.07 10.05 11.55
CA GLU A 17 -8.41 10.19 10.25
C GLU A 17 -7.11 11.04 10.31
N SER A 18 -7.09 12.07 11.17
CA SER A 18 -5.91 12.93 11.37
C SER A 18 -4.69 12.20 11.93
N TRP A 19 -4.90 11.07 12.60
CA TRP A 19 -3.88 10.37 13.36
C TRP A 19 -2.71 9.88 12.50
N VAL A 20 -2.95 9.50 11.24
CA VAL A 20 -1.87 9.07 10.34
C VAL A 20 -0.86 10.20 10.12
N GLY A 21 -1.34 11.45 10.03
CA GLY A 21 -0.47 12.63 9.93
C GLY A 21 0.35 12.84 11.20
N GLU A 22 -0.24 12.62 12.37
CA GLU A 22 0.43 12.69 13.68
C GLU A 22 1.53 11.63 13.80
N VAL A 23 1.25 10.39 13.40
CA VAL A 23 2.24 9.29 13.37
C VAL A 23 3.43 9.64 12.47
N LEU A 24 3.17 10.20 11.28
CA LEU A 24 4.24 10.62 10.36
C LEU A 24 5.07 11.79 10.93
N ALA A 25 4.40 12.78 11.53
CA ALA A 25 5.06 13.94 12.13
C ALA A 25 5.95 13.55 13.31
N ALA A 26 5.51 12.57 14.11
CA ALA A 26 6.26 12.12 15.28
C ALA A 26 7.54 11.35 14.95
N ARG A 27 7.62 10.72 13.76
CA ARG A 27 8.77 9.91 13.32
C ARG A 27 9.18 8.81 14.33
N ASP A 28 8.21 8.33 15.12
CA ASP A 28 8.42 7.33 16.16
C ASP A 28 7.56 6.09 15.87
N ARG A 29 8.23 4.93 15.77
CA ARG A 29 7.56 3.65 15.52
C ARG A 29 6.64 3.23 16.65
N ASN A 30 6.89 3.65 17.88
CA ASN A 30 6.08 3.26 19.04
C ASN A 30 4.66 3.85 19.00
N ILE A 31 4.47 4.95 18.26
CA ILE A 31 3.18 5.61 18.10
C ILE A 31 2.35 4.96 16.99
N ALA A 32 3.00 4.35 16.00
CA ALA A 32 2.31 3.65 14.91
C ALA A 32 1.69 2.32 15.37
N ALA A 33 0.62 1.90 14.70
CA ALA A 33 -0.07 0.64 14.99
C ALA A 33 0.82 -0.61 14.82
N ALA A 34 0.28 -1.77 15.22
CA ALA A 34 0.92 -3.06 14.99
C ALA A 34 1.15 -3.31 13.48
N THR A 35 2.22 -4.02 13.16
CA THR A 35 2.52 -4.40 11.77
C THR A 35 1.44 -5.34 11.25
N ALA A 36 0.71 -4.93 10.20
CA ALA A 36 -0.32 -5.78 9.57
C ALA A 36 0.23 -7.17 9.19
N LYS A 37 -0.61 -8.22 9.14
CA LYS A 37 -0.19 -9.59 8.77
C LYS A 37 0.44 -9.63 7.36
N PRO A 38 1.41 -10.54 7.10
CA PRO A 38 2.11 -10.57 5.82
C PRO A 38 1.27 -11.12 4.66
N ASN A 39 0.33 -12.03 4.91
CA ASN A 39 -0.37 -12.80 3.87
C ASN A 39 -1.26 -11.96 2.93
N GLY A 40 -1.56 -10.71 3.29
CA GLY A 40 -2.34 -9.79 2.46
C GLY A 40 -1.51 -8.90 1.54
N LEU A 41 -0.17 -8.99 1.58
CA LEU A 41 0.71 -8.14 0.77
C LEU A 41 1.17 -8.89 -0.49
N TYR A 42 0.97 -8.26 -1.65
CA TYR A 42 1.38 -8.77 -2.96
C TYR A 42 2.30 -7.74 -3.64
N LEU A 43 3.43 -8.19 -4.20
CA LEU A 43 4.26 -7.39 -5.10
C LEU A 43 3.68 -7.55 -6.51
N VAL A 44 3.17 -6.45 -7.07
CA VAL A 44 2.39 -6.48 -8.32
C VAL A 44 3.13 -5.90 -9.52
N GLN A 45 4.12 -5.04 -9.29
CA GLN A 45 4.88 -4.39 -10.36
C GLN A 45 6.29 -4.01 -9.85
N VAL A 46 7.25 -4.00 -10.78
CA VAL A 46 8.61 -3.49 -10.57
C VAL A 46 8.98 -2.68 -11.81
N ASP A 47 9.38 -1.43 -11.60
CA ASP A 47 9.74 -0.54 -12.70
C ASP A 47 11.20 -0.72 -13.12
N TYR A 48 11.42 -0.80 -14.43
CA TYR A 48 12.75 -0.84 -15.07
C TYR A 48 12.81 0.18 -16.20
N PRO A 49 14.00 0.69 -16.57
CA PRO A 49 14.17 1.53 -17.75
C PRO A 49 13.59 0.90 -19.02
N ALA A 50 12.96 1.73 -19.86
CA ALA A 50 12.24 1.27 -21.06
C ALA A 50 13.13 0.53 -22.07
N GLU A 51 14.43 0.85 -22.12
CA GLU A 51 15.42 0.22 -23.01
C GLU A 51 15.54 -1.30 -22.82
N PHE A 52 15.16 -1.83 -21.66
CA PHE A 52 15.18 -3.26 -21.39
C PHE A 52 14.00 -4.02 -22.03
N GLY A 53 12.98 -3.32 -22.55
CA GLY A 53 11.88 -3.94 -23.31
C GLY A 53 11.12 -5.03 -22.56
N LEU A 54 11.00 -4.93 -21.23
CA LEU A 54 10.37 -5.96 -20.40
C LEU A 54 8.84 -6.00 -20.63
N PRO A 55 8.24 -7.20 -20.64
CA PRO A 55 6.80 -7.34 -20.83
C PRO A 55 6.02 -6.70 -19.67
N GLN A 56 4.96 -5.97 -19.99
CA GLN A 56 4.00 -5.46 -19.02
C GLN A 56 2.91 -6.50 -18.82
N LEU A 57 2.80 -7.01 -17.59
CA LEU A 57 1.78 -7.98 -17.20
C LEU A 57 0.70 -7.26 -16.38
N PRO A 58 -0.56 -7.74 -16.39
CA PRO A 58 -1.56 -7.25 -15.47
C PRO A 58 -1.07 -7.39 -14.01
N PRO A 59 -1.22 -6.36 -13.15
CA PRO A 59 -0.60 -6.34 -11.82
C PRO A 59 -1.07 -7.47 -10.88
N GLY A 60 -2.29 -7.96 -11.08
CA GLY A 60 -2.94 -8.93 -10.19
C GLY A 60 -3.20 -8.35 -8.78
N PRO A 61 -3.46 -9.22 -7.77
CA PRO A 61 -3.67 -10.67 -7.86
C PRO A 61 -4.87 -11.04 -8.73
N LEU A 62 -5.00 -12.34 -9.07
CA LEU A 62 -5.94 -12.89 -10.06
C LEU A 62 -7.39 -12.38 -9.99
N TRP A 63 -7.86 -11.98 -8.81
CA TRP A 63 -9.23 -11.52 -8.56
C TRP A 63 -9.41 -10.00 -8.61
N LEU A 64 -8.34 -9.21 -8.73
CA LEU A 64 -8.46 -7.77 -8.95
C LEU A 64 -8.67 -7.49 -10.44
N PRO A 65 -9.54 -6.52 -10.81
CA PRO A 65 -9.73 -6.15 -12.20
C PRO A 65 -8.46 -5.53 -12.76
N ASP A 66 -8.19 -5.82 -14.04
CA ASP A 66 -7.10 -5.17 -14.77
C ASP A 66 -7.37 -3.67 -14.83
N TYR A 67 -6.54 -2.88 -14.17
CA TYR A 67 -6.59 -1.43 -14.28
C TYR A 67 -5.81 -1.02 -15.53
N HIS A 68 -6.52 -0.77 -16.62
CA HIS A 68 -5.98 -0.11 -17.80
C HIS A 68 -6.31 1.38 -17.67
N PRO A 69 -5.37 2.26 -17.27
CA PRO A 69 -5.63 3.69 -17.38
C PRO A 69 -5.88 3.97 -18.86
N SER A 70 -7.01 4.60 -19.17
CA SER A 70 -7.25 5.15 -20.50
C SER A 70 -6.13 6.14 -20.75
N HIS A 71 -5.34 5.90 -21.80
CA HIS A 71 -4.44 6.90 -22.32
C HIS A 71 -5.28 8.08 -22.82
N GLU A 72 -5.26 9.20 -22.08
CA GLU A 72 -5.37 10.53 -22.69
C GLU A 72 -3.99 10.98 -23.19
#